data_AF-A0A4Q3W821-F1
#
_entry.id   AF-A0A4Q3W821-F1
#
_cell.length_a   1.000
_cell.length_b   1.000
_cell.length_c   1.000
_cell.angle_alpha   90.00
_cell.angle_beta   90.00
_cell.angle_gamma   90.00
#
_symmetry.space_group_name_H-M   'P 1'
#
loop_
_entity.id
_entity.type
_entity.pdbx_description
1 polymer ?
#
loop_
_entity_poly.entity_id
_entity_poly.type
_entity_poly.pdbx_seq_one_letter_code
_entity_poly.pdbx_strand_id
1 'polypeptide(L)'
;LNALYKNYPALHEKQFSNDGFEWISYADNQNCVISFIRKGNNPKDDLLIVCNFTPVVREQYRIGVSGKVKATEVFNSDAKAFGGSGVLNPKPIAATASPWNGRDFSIEATLPPLGITVFSLK
;
A
#
# COMPACT_ATOMS: atom_id res chain seq x y z
N LEU A 1 -4.36 -10.54 -11.30
CA LEU A 1 -4.41 -10.82 -9.84
C LEU A 1 -3.67 -12.10 -9.45
N ASN A 2 -3.98 -13.28 -9.99
CA ASN A 2 -3.29 -14.54 -9.62
C ASN A 2 -1.76 -14.48 -9.74
N ALA A 3 -1.24 -13.80 -10.76
CA ALA A 3 0.20 -13.58 -10.92
C ALA A 3 0.79 -12.76 -9.76
N LEU A 4 0.10 -11.71 -9.29
CA LEU A 4 0.50 -10.92 -8.12
C LEU A 4 0.59 -11.84 -6.88
N TYR A 5 -0.47 -12.60 -6.62
CA TYR A 5 -0.52 -13.47 -5.44
C TYR A 5 0.62 -14.51 -5.42
N LYS A 6 0.93 -15.10 -6.58
CA LYS A 6 2.01 -16.09 -6.71
C LYS A 6 3.41 -15.47 -6.66
N ASN A 7 3.60 -14.26 -7.20
CA ASN A 7 4.91 -13.65 -7.34
C ASN A 7 5.39 -12.87 -6.11
N TYR A 8 4.50 -12.53 -5.17
CA TYR A 8 4.84 -11.77 -3.98
C TYR A 8 4.67 -12.63 -2.71
N PRO A 9 5.78 -13.10 -2.11
CA PRO A 9 5.74 -14.04 -0.98
C PRO A 9 4.97 -13.55 0.24
N ALA A 10 5.01 -12.24 0.55
CA ALA A 10 4.25 -11.63 1.64
C ALA A 10 2.74 -11.90 1.59
N LEU A 11 2.19 -12.19 0.41
CA LEU A 11 0.77 -12.49 0.26
C LEU A 11 0.38 -13.90 0.72
N HIS A 12 1.34 -14.82 0.90
CA HIS A 12 1.05 -16.22 1.21
C HIS A 12 1.99 -16.89 2.23
N GLU A 13 3.25 -16.46 2.39
CA GLU A 13 4.22 -17.14 3.28
C GLU A 13 3.79 -17.18 4.75
N LYS A 14 3.27 -16.05 5.27
CA LYS A 14 2.88 -15.90 6.68
C LYS A 14 1.37 -15.83 6.91
N GLN A 15 0.57 -16.46 6.04
CA GLN A 15 -0.90 -16.33 6.05
C GLN A 15 -1.57 -16.69 7.39
N PHE A 16 -1.00 -17.63 8.14
CA PHE A 16 -1.56 -18.13 9.41
C PHE A 16 -0.78 -17.67 10.65
N SER A 17 0.11 -16.69 10.49
CA SER A 17 0.91 -16.14 11.57
C SER A 17 0.51 -14.71 11.89
N ASN A 18 0.43 -14.37 13.18
CA ASN A 18 0.09 -13.03 13.64
C ASN A 18 1.12 -11.98 13.16
N ASP A 19 2.39 -12.38 12.97
CA ASP A 19 3.44 -11.51 12.46
C ASP A 19 3.42 -11.34 10.93
N GLY A 20 2.50 -12.00 10.21
CA GLY A 20 2.32 -11.88 8.76
C GLY A 20 1.51 -10.67 8.30
N PHE A 21 0.94 -9.93 9.25
CA PHE A 21 0.03 -8.82 9.03
C PHE A 21 0.24 -7.71 10.04
N GLU A 22 0.10 -6.46 9.62
CA GLU A 22 0.14 -5.30 10.52
C GLU A 22 -0.76 -4.18 10.00
N TRP A 23 -1.64 -3.65 10.85
CA TRP A 23 -2.40 -2.45 10.51
C TRP A 23 -1.50 -1.21 10.46
N ILE A 24 -1.71 -0.34 9.48
CA ILE A 24 -1.18 1.03 9.50
C ILE A 24 -2.27 2.01 9.93
N SER A 25 -3.42 1.96 9.25
CA SER A 25 -4.59 2.74 9.61
C SER A 25 -5.85 1.96 9.25
N TYR A 26 -6.74 1.81 10.22
CA TYR A 26 -8.09 1.25 10.05
C TYR A 26 -9.18 2.21 10.52
N ALA A 27 -8.80 3.39 11.00
CA ALA A 27 -9.69 4.34 11.68
C ALA A 27 -10.06 5.56 10.85
N ASP A 28 -9.55 5.68 9.61
CA ASP A 28 -9.85 6.81 8.72
C ASP A 28 -11.24 6.65 8.06
N ASN A 29 -12.27 6.68 8.91
CA ASN A 29 -13.67 6.57 8.52
C ASN A 29 -14.14 7.79 7.71
N GLN A 30 -13.57 8.97 7.96
CA GLN A 30 -13.87 10.18 7.20
C GLN A 30 -13.53 10.01 5.73
N ASN A 31 -12.44 9.28 5.43
CA ASN A 31 -12.02 9.05 4.07
C ASN A 31 -12.37 7.68 3.50
N CYS A 32 -12.90 6.77 4.34
CA CYS A 32 -13.09 5.36 4.04
C CYS A 32 -11.83 4.72 3.42
N VAL A 33 -10.67 5.03 4.01
CA VAL A 33 -9.39 4.48 3.60
C VAL A 33 -8.87 3.55 4.69
N ILE A 34 -8.39 2.37 4.28
CA ILE A 34 -7.65 1.47 5.16
C ILE A 34 -6.27 1.18 4.56
N SER A 35 -5.28 0.98 5.41
CA SER A 35 -3.93 0.61 5.01
C SER A 35 -3.32 -0.40 5.98
N PHE A 36 -2.58 -1.36 5.42
CA PHE A 36 -1.95 -2.44 6.18
C PHE A 36 -0.73 -2.99 5.45
N ILE A 37 0.12 -3.70 6.19
CA ILE A 37 1.30 -4.40 5.69
C ILE A 37 1.01 -5.89 5.67
N ARG A 38 1.37 -6.54 4.56
CA ARG A 38 1.55 -7.99 4.49
C ARG A 38 3.04 -8.28 4.54
N LYS A 39 3.45 -9.21 5.39
CA LYS A 39 4.86 -9.49 5.68
C LYS A 39 5.30 -10.83 5.14
N GLY A 40 6.47 -10.83 4.49
CA GLY A 40 7.14 -12.05 4.04
C GLY A 40 8.07 -12.62 5.12
N ASN A 41 8.79 -13.68 4.78
CA ASN A 41 9.91 -14.17 5.58
C ASN A 41 11.09 -13.19 5.55
N ASN A 42 11.31 -12.50 4.43
CA ASN A 42 12.29 -11.42 4.34
C ASN A 42 11.61 -10.05 4.39
N PRO A 43 12.09 -9.07 5.19
CA PRO A 43 11.51 -7.73 5.26
C PRO A 43 11.43 -6.99 3.92
N LYS A 44 12.33 -7.29 2.97
CA LYS A 44 12.34 -6.70 1.61
C LYS A 44 11.14 -7.13 0.74
N ASP A 45 10.46 -8.21 1.14
CA ASP A 45 9.32 -8.77 0.42
C ASP A 45 8.00 -8.21 0.97
N ASP A 46 8.04 -7.39 2.02
CA ASP A 46 6.88 -6.77 2.64
C ASP A 46 6.15 -5.87 1.64
N LEU A 47 4.82 -5.92 1.73
CA LEU A 47 3.92 -5.17 0.88
C LEU A 47 3.05 -4.25 1.72
N LEU A 48 3.02 -2.98 1.32
CA LEU A 48 2.02 -2.02 1.77
C LEU A 48 0.79 -2.12 0.87
N ILE A 49 -0.39 -2.31 1.47
CA ILE A 49 -1.67 -2.36 0.78
C ILE A 49 -2.53 -1.21 1.28
N VAL A 50 -3.10 -0.45 0.36
CA VAL A 50 -3.96 0.71 0.64
C VAL A 50 -5.24 0.58 -0.17
N CYS A 51 -6.38 0.69 0.50
CA CYS A 51 -7.70 0.57 -0.11
C CYS A 51 -8.47 1.87 0.08
N ASN A 52 -8.90 2.49 -1.03
CA ASN A 52 -9.82 3.64 -1.02
C ASN A 52 -11.21 3.16 -1.41
N PHE A 53 -12.17 3.23 -0.48
CA PHE A 53 -13.54 2.77 -0.71
C PHE A 53 -14.51 3.89 -1.09
N THR A 54 -14.00 5.03 -1.58
CA THR A 54 -14.81 6.13 -2.11
C THR A 54 -14.46 6.39 -3.57
N PRO A 55 -15.40 6.94 -4.38
CA PRO A 55 -15.12 7.32 -5.77
C PRO A 55 -14.25 8.59 -5.89
N VAL A 56 -13.78 9.15 -4.78
CA VAL A 56 -12.97 10.37 -4.75
C VAL A 56 -11.50 9.99 -4.80
N VAL A 57 -10.77 10.51 -5.80
CA VAL A 57 -9.30 10.42 -5.89
C VAL A 57 -8.68 11.11 -4.68
N ARG A 58 -7.72 10.46 -4.01
CA ARG A 58 -6.99 11.07 -2.89
C ARG A 58 -5.57 11.38 -3.31
N GLU A 59 -5.30 12.62 -3.66
CA GLU A 59 -3.94 13.10 -3.95
C GLU A 59 -3.16 13.33 -2.65
N GLN A 60 -1.84 13.14 -2.70
CA GLN A 60 -0.93 13.39 -1.57
C GLN A 60 -1.37 12.71 -0.27
N TYR A 61 -2.01 11.53 -0.38
CA TYR A 61 -2.52 10.81 0.77
C TYR A 61 -1.35 10.21 1.55
N ARG A 62 -1.20 10.63 2.80
CA ARG A 62 -0.05 10.27 3.63
C ARG A 62 -0.27 8.94 4.36
N ILE A 63 0.72 8.06 4.28
CA ILE A 63 0.69 6.73 4.90
C ILE A 63 2.00 6.52 5.65
N GLY A 64 1.92 6.15 6.92
CA GLY A 64 3.10 5.81 7.73
C GLY A 64 3.79 4.55 7.22
N VAL A 65 5.12 4.56 7.15
CA VAL A 65 5.95 3.40 6.78
C VAL A 65 7.12 3.23 7.74
N SER A 66 7.68 2.03 7.81
CA SER A 66 8.84 1.73 8.67
C SER A 66 10.14 2.12 7.97
N GLY A 67 10.77 3.21 8.41
CA GLY A 67 12.11 3.59 7.99
C GLY A 67 12.21 4.24 6.60
N LYS A 68 13.45 4.38 6.13
CA LYS A 68 13.80 5.03 4.85
C LYS A 68 13.64 4.06 3.68
N VAL A 69 12.40 3.83 3.28
CA VAL A 69 12.04 2.95 2.16
C VAL A 69 11.64 3.73 0.91
N LYS A 70 11.70 3.08 -0.24
CA LYS A 70 11.10 3.49 -1.51
C LYS A 70 9.89 2.59 -1.79
N ALA A 71 8.71 3.18 -1.78
CA ALA A 71 7.48 2.51 -2.15
C ALA A 71 7.34 2.49 -3.67
N THR A 72 7.30 1.29 -4.26
CA THR A 72 7.08 1.12 -5.71
C THR A 72 5.72 0.47 -5.93
N GLU A 73 4.85 1.11 -6.71
CA GLU A 73 3.54 0.55 -7.06
C GLU A 73 3.74 -0.72 -7.91
N VAL A 74 3.31 -1.86 -7.38
CA VAL A 74 3.43 -3.18 -8.04
C VAL A 74 2.09 -3.71 -8.53
N PHE A 75 1.00 -3.17 -8.01
CA PHE A 75 -0.35 -3.43 -8.50
C PHE A 75 -1.27 -2.26 -8.16
N ASN A 76 -2.19 -1.98 -9.08
CA ASN A 76 -3.23 -0.98 -8.90
C ASN A 76 -4.49 -1.48 -9.61
N SER A 77 -5.59 -1.62 -8.88
CA SER A 77 -6.85 -2.11 -9.45
C SER A 77 -7.50 -1.13 -10.42
N ASP A 78 -7.12 0.16 -10.37
CA ASP A 78 -7.61 1.22 -11.25
C ASP A 78 -6.77 1.38 -12.53
N ALA A 79 -5.80 0.48 -12.78
CA ALA A 79 -5.09 0.46 -14.04
C ALA A 79 -6.05 0.28 -15.22
N LYS A 80 -5.82 1.03 -16.32
CA LYS A 80 -6.66 0.98 -17.53
C LYS A 80 -6.80 -0.42 -18.11
N ALA A 81 -5.78 -1.27 -17.95
CA ALA A 81 -5.82 -2.68 -18.38
C ALA A 81 -6.91 -3.52 -17.67
N PHE A 82 -7.41 -3.05 -16.52
CA PHE A 82 -8.51 -3.66 -15.78
C PHE A 82 -9.83 -2.88 -15.92
N GLY A 83 -9.87 -1.86 -16.79
CA GLY A 83 -11.04 -1.00 -16.98
C GLY A 83 -11.14 0.17 -16.01
N GLY A 84 -10.10 0.44 -15.22
CA GLY A 84 -10.06 1.59 -14.31
C GLY A 84 -9.76 2.93 -15.00
N SER A 85 -9.80 4.01 -14.22
CA SER A 85 -9.60 5.38 -14.67
C SER A 85 -8.15 5.72 -15.04
N GLY A 86 -7.18 4.96 -14.50
CA GLY A 86 -5.76 5.13 -14.76
C GLY A 86 -5.07 6.08 -13.78
N VAL A 87 -5.59 6.25 -12.57
CA VAL A 87 -4.92 6.97 -11.49
C VAL A 87 -3.88 6.05 -10.86
N LEU A 88 -2.61 6.32 -11.15
CA LEU A 88 -1.47 5.46 -10.83
C LEU A 88 -0.34 6.24 -10.13
N ASN A 89 0.61 5.51 -9.53
CA ASN A 89 1.86 6.05 -9.00
C ASN A 89 3.06 5.52 -9.81
N PRO A 90 3.39 6.12 -10.97
CA PRO A 90 4.32 5.51 -11.94
C PRO A 90 5.79 5.57 -11.52
N LYS A 91 6.16 6.43 -10.56
CA LYS A 91 7.52 6.57 -10.05
C LYS A 91 7.59 6.05 -8.62
N PRO A 92 8.70 5.43 -8.20
CA PRO A 92 8.90 5.09 -6.79
C PRO A 92 8.80 6.33 -5.90
N ILE A 93 8.09 6.20 -4.78
CA ILE A 93 7.88 7.25 -3.79
C ILE A 93 8.86 7.02 -2.64
N ALA A 94 9.75 7.98 -2.41
CA ALA A 94 10.68 7.91 -1.29
C ALA A 94 9.99 8.32 0.00
N ALA A 95 10.17 7.53 1.06
CA ALA A 95 9.71 7.90 2.39
C ALA A 95 10.50 9.11 2.91
N THR A 96 9.80 10.05 3.55
CA THR A 96 10.40 11.21 4.21
C THR A 96 10.26 11.08 5.72
N ALA A 97 11.14 11.75 6.48
CA ALA A 97 11.07 11.81 7.94
C ALA A 97 9.94 12.74 8.41
N SER A 98 8.72 12.38 8.03
CA SER A 98 7.48 13.10 8.34
C SER A 98 6.57 12.15 9.11
N PRO A 99 6.50 12.26 10.46
CA PRO A 99 5.79 11.28 11.25
C PRO A 99 4.29 11.18 10.90
N TRP A 100 3.79 9.96 10.78
CA TRP A 100 2.38 9.68 10.47
C TRP A 100 2.00 8.25 10.88
N ASN A 101 0.73 8.02 11.22
CA ASN A 101 0.22 6.72 11.71
C ASN A 101 1.11 6.05 12.79
N GLY A 102 1.67 6.85 13.70
CA GLY A 102 2.55 6.36 14.77
C GLY A 102 3.94 5.89 14.33
N ARG A 103 4.40 6.29 13.14
CA ARG A 103 5.72 5.96 12.59
C ARG A 103 6.50 7.21 12.25
N ASP A 104 7.83 7.11 12.31
CA ASP A 104 8.75 8.24 12.07
C ASP A 104 8.84 8.67 10.59
N PHE A 105 8.51 7.75 9.68
CA PHE A 105 8.57 7.97 8.24
C PHE A 105 7.20 7.78 7.59
N SER A 106 6.97 8.49 6.49
CA SER A 106 5.75 8.34 5.69
C SER A 106 6.01 8.56 4.20
N ILE A 107 5.10 8.05 3.38
CA ILE A 107 5.01 8.33 1.94
C ILE A 107 3.75 9.16 1.66
N GLU A 108 3.76 9.89 0.55
CA GLU A 108 2.58 10.54 0.00
C GLU A 108 2.28 9.92 -1.36
N ALA A 109 1.13 9.25 -1.47
CA ALA A 109 0.72 8.56 -2.67
C ALA A 109 -0.62 9.12 -3.18
N THR A 110 -0.85 8.99 -4.48
CA THR A 110 -2.17 9.24 -5.05
C THR A 110 -2.98 7.95 -5.00
N LEU A 111 -4.11 7.93 -4.29
CA LEU A 111 -5.00 6.79 -4.22
C LEU A 111 -6.08 6.87 -5.30
N PRO A 112 -6.26 5.82 -6.10
CA PRO A 112 -7.31 5.76 -7.12
C PRO A 112 -8.71 5.76 -6.49
N PRO A 113 -9.75 6.13 -7.25
CA PRO A 113 -11.13 6.05 -6.79
C PRO A 113 -11.58 4.59 -6.75
N LEU A 114 -12.27 4.17 -5.67
CA LEU A 114 -12.75 2.79 -5.48
C LEU A 114 -11.68 1.72 -5.76
N GLY A 115 -10.43 1.98 -5.39
CA GLY A 115 -9.29 1.18 -5.81
C GLY A 115 -8.41 0.67 -4.68
N ILE A 116 -7.67 -0.39 -4.99
CA ILE A 116 -6.65 -1.00 -4.13
C ILE A 116 -5.30 -0.84 -4.82
N THR A 117 -4.36 -0.23 -4.09
CA THR A 117 -2.99 -0.05 -4.52
C THR A 117 -2.06 -0.87 -3.63
N VAL A 118 -1.12 -1.57 -4.25
CA VAL A 118 -0.13 -2.40 -3.56
C VAL A 118 1.26 -1.85 -3.90
N PHE A 119 2.03 -1.57 -2.85
CA PHE A 119 3.41 -1.09 -2.95
C PHE A 119 4.38 -2.10 -2.38
N SER A 120 5.47 -2.37 -3.10
CA SER A 120 6.66 -3.00 -2.53
C SER A 120 7.50 -1.95 -1.82
N LEU A 121 7.94 -2.25 -0.59
CA LEU A 121 8.79 -1.37 0.22
C LEU A 121 10.24 -1.86 0.14
N LYS A 122 11.11 -1.11 -0.54
CA LYS A 122 12.54 -1.46 -0.72
C LYS A 122 13.48 -0.39 -0.22
#